data_AF-A0A421DU91-F1
#
_entry.id   AF-A0A421DU91-F1
#
_cell.length_a   1.000
_cell.length_b   1.000
_cell.length_c   1.000
_cell.angle_alpha   90.00
_cell.angle_beta   90.00
_cell.angle_gamma   90.00
#
_symmetry.space_group_name_H-M   'P 1'
#
loop_
_entity.id
_entity.type
_entity.pdbx_description
1 polymer ?
#
loop_
_entity_poly.entity_id
_entity_poly.type
_entity_poly.pdbx_seq_one_letter_code
_entity_poly.pdbx_strand_id
1 'polypeptide(L)'
;GHLYRRAGLDIEALSEFVDEFVVPLYDTYYGTTYWLETIAKGFISLLDPYDVAFSLELYAVNVDVDDLIHAVEVADEYADDVLFGYDASNAAATLRRMTADGSRGKTYHPDDATR
;
A
#
# COMPACT_ATOMS: atom_id res chain seq x y z
N GLY A 1 23.76 2.47 6.12
CA GLY A 1 22.88 3.62 5.78
C GLY A 1 22.42 4.39 7.01
N HIS A 2 21.44 5.31 6.87
CA HIS A 2 20.85 6.03 8.01
C HIS A 2 20.10 5.12 8.99
N LEU A 3 19.42 4.07 8.50
CA LEU A 3 18.72 3.08 9.32
C LEU A 3 19.66 2.36 10.29
N TYR A 4 20.80 1.84 9.82
CA TYR A 4 21.81 1.26 10.70
C TYR A 4 22.30 2.23 11.79
N ARG A 5 22.68 3.46 11.41
CA ARG A 5 23.24 4.43 12.37
C ARG A 5 22.23 4.96 13.39
N ARG A 6 20.93 5.06 13.02
CA ARG A 6 19.90 5.67 13.86
C ARG A 6 19.01 4.66 14.57
N ALA A 7 18.81 3.49 13.98
CA ALA A 7 17.89 2.47 14.46
C ALA A 7 18.56 1.10 14.68
N GLY A 8 19.84 0.95 14.34
CA GLY A 8 20.56 -0.34 14.46
C GLY A 8 20.09 -1.39 13.45
N LEU A 9 19.30 -1.01 12.45
CA LEU A 9 18.78 -1.93 11.44
C LEU A 9 19.80 -2.14 10.33
N ASP A 10 20.31 -3.37 10.25
CA ASP A 10 21.17 -3.84 9.18
C ASP A 10 20.33 -4.56 8.12
N ILE A 11 19.98 -3.84 7.04
CA ILE A 11 19.04 -4.32 6.02
C ILE A 11 19.62 -5.51 5.24
N GLU A 12 20.92 -5.47 4.94
CA GLU A 12 21.62 -6.56 4.25
C GLU A 12 21.53 -7.83 5.08
N ALA A 13 21.94 -7.76 6.36
CA ALA A 13 21.89 -8.91 7.24
C ALA A 13 20.45 -9.41 7.47
N LEU A 14 19.48 -8.51 7.59
CA LEU A 14 18.08 -8.89 7.82
C LEU A 14 17.44 -9.54 6.59
N SER A 15 17.78 -9.12 5.37
CA SER A 15 17.23 -9.68 4.13
C SER A 15 17.51 -11.17 3.94
N GLU A 16 18.50 -11.74 4.63
CA GLU A 16 18.76 -13.19 4.60
C GLU A 16 17.78 -14.01 5.46
N PHE A 17 17.00 -13.35 6.33
CA PHE A 17 16.17 -14.01 7.34
C PHE A 17 14.68 -13.64 7.28
N VAL A 18 14.29 -12.67 6.46
CA VAL A 18 12.90 -12.23 6.33
C VAL A 18 12.43 -12.43 4.90
N ASP A 19 11.18 -12.85 4.75
CA ASP A 19 10.55 -12.96 3.45
C ASP A 19 10.11 -11.60 2.90
N GLU A 20 9.91 -10.62 3.80
CA GLU A 20 9.28 -9.33 3.48
C GLU A 20 9.63 -8.23 4.48
N PHE A 21 9.78 -7.00 3.99
CA PHE A 21 9.79 -5.78 4.79
C PHE A 21 8.46 -5.03 4.67
N VAL A 22 7.76 -4.90 5.79
CA VAL A 22 6.55 -4.07 5.89
C VAL A 22 6.91 -2.71 6.49
N VAL A 23 6.63 -1.63 5.77
CA VAL A 23 6.93 -0.25 6.23
C VAL A 23 5.62 0.51 6.50
N PRO A 24 5.37 0.89 7.77
CA PRO A 24 4.22 1.72 8.11
C PRO A 24 4.44 3.17 7.70
N LEU A 25 3.62 3.65 6.76
CA LEU A 25 3.58 5.04 6.30
C LEU A 25 2.22 5.65 6.61
N TYR A 26 2.12 6.18 7.83
CA TYR A 26 0.87 6.67 8.39
C TYR A 26 0.71 8.17 8.21
N ASP A 27 -0.47 8.56 7.73
CA ASP A 27 -0.96 9.92 7.71
C ASP A 27 -2.44 9.89 8.11
N THR A 28 -2.86 10.80 8.98
CA THR A 28 -4.25 10.89 9.44
C THR A 28 -5.14 11.64 8.48
N TYR A 29 -4.59 12.20 7.39
CA TYR A 29 -5.31 13.05 6.44
C TYR A 29 -5.06 12.68 4.98
N TYR A 30 -3.86 12.26 4.58
CA TYR A 30 -3.50 11.93 3.19
C TYR A 30 -3.82 13.02 2.14
N GLY A 31 -3.89 14.30 2.55
CA GLY A 31 -4.19 15.41 1.65
C GLY A 31 -3.17 15.63 0.51
N THR A 32 -2.03 14.93 0.54
CA THR A 32 -1.13 14.76 -0.61
C THR A 32 -0.37 13.45 -0.50
N THR A 33 -0.13 12.80 -1.64
CA THR A 33 0.58 11.52 -1.75
C THR A 33 2.06 11.68 -2.16
N TYR A 34 2.54 12.90 -2.40
CA TYR A 34 3.93 13.14 -2.83
C TYR A 34 4.97 12.59 -1.84
N TRP A 35 4.71 12.73 -0.54
CA TRP A 35 5.61 12.23 0.49
C TRP A 35 5.59 10.69 0.55
N LEU A 36 4.41 10.08 0.35
CA LEU A 36 4.23 8.64 0.32
C LEU A 36 5.05 8.03 -0.82
N GLU A 37 4.87 8.58 -2.03
CA GLU A 37 5.66 8.22 -3.22
C GLU A 37 7.16 8.39 -3.00
N THR A 38 7.58 9.53 -2.44
CA THR A 38 9.00 9.83 -2.24
C THR A 38 9.66 8.85 -1.28
N ILE A 39 8.98 8.51 -0.18
CA ILE A 39 9.50 7.55 0.80
C ILE A 39 9.47 6.13 0.23
N ALA A 40 8.40 5.73 -0.45
CA ALA A 40 8.29 4.42 -1.07
C ALA A 40 9.42 4.17 -2.08
N LYS A 41 9.70 5.13 -2.98
CA LYS A 41 10.86 5.09 -3.90
C LYS A 41 12.20 4.96 -3.19
N GLY A 42 12.32 5.58 -2.01
CA GLY A 42 13.50 5.45 -1.16
C GLY A 42 13.69 4.01 -0.66
N PHE A 43 12.61 3.33 -0.30
CA PHE A 43 12.65 1.91 0.09
C PHE A 43 12.88 0.98 -1.08
N ILE A 44 12.25 1.22 -2.24
CA ILE A 44 12.59 0.49 -3.48
C ILE A 44 14.08 0.57 -3.75
N SER A 45 14.65 1.78 -3.75
CA SER A 45 16.09 1.97 -4.02
C SER A 45 16.99 1.33 -2.96
N LEU A 46 16.52 1.27 -1.72
CA LEU A 46 17.25 0.65 -0.61
C LEU A 46 17.22 -0.88 -0.69
N LEU A 47 16.10 -1.45 -1.15
CA LEU A 47 15.85 -2.88 -1.18
C LEU A 47 16.19 -3.53 -2.53
N ASP A 48 16.32 -2.77 -3.61
CA ASP A 48 16.70 -3.23 -4.97
C ASP A 48 17.90 -4.22 -5.01
N PRO A 49 18.95 -4.08 -4.18
CA PRO A 49 20.05 -5.05 -4.16
C PRO A 49 19.69 -6.41 -3.55
N TYR A 50 18.56 -6.53 -2.86
CA TYR A 50 18.13 -7.69 -2.08
C TYR A 50 16.85 -8.28 -2.70
N ASP A 51 16.84 -9.59 -2.92
CA ASP A 51 15.67 -10.31 -3.44
C ASP A 51 14.66 -10.55 -2.31
N VAL A 52 14.02 -9.49 -1.83
CA VAL A 52 13.09 -9.48 -0.69
C VAL A 52 11.87 -8.62 -1.00
N ALA A 53 10.69 -9.09 -0.59
CA ALA A 53 9.44 -8.37 -0.82
C ALA A 53 9.35 -7.10 0.04
N PHE A 54 8.62 -6.11 -0.47
CA PHE A 54 8.42 -4.82 0.17
C PHE A 54 6.95 -4.41 0.13
N SER A 55 6.35 -4.24 1.30
CA SER A 55 4.95 -3.81 1.43
C SER A 55 4.80 -2.55 2.26
N LEU A 56 3.70 -1.83 2.00
CA LEU A 56 3.35 -0.62 2.70
C LEU A 56 2.15 -0.85 3.60
N GLU A 57 2.24 -0.37 4.84
CA GLU A 57 1.08 -0.34 5.75
C GLU A 57 0.58 1.09 5.90
N LEU A 58 -0.69 1.32 5.55
CA LEU A 58 -1.36 2.62 5.61
C LEU A 58 -2.29 2.72 6.82
N TYR A 59 -2.45 3.93 7.33
CA TYR A 59 -3.36 4.20 8.43
C TYR A 59 -4.79 4.37 7.92
N ALA A 60 -5.75 3.57 8.41
CA ALA A 60 -7.12 3.58 7.90
C ALA A 60 -8.16 4.21 8.85
N VAL A 61 -7.75 4.66 10.03
CA VAL A 61 -8.68 5.07 11.09
C VAL A 61 -9.03 6.55 10.97
N ASN A 62 -10.32 6.89 10.93
CA ASN A 62 -10.82 8.27 10.86
C ASN A 62 -10.24 9.11 9.69
N VAL A 63 -9.87 8.47 8.59
CA VAL A 63 -9.43 9.12 7.35
C VAL A 63 -10.62 9.23 6.39
N ASP A 64 -10.65 10.26 5.55
CA ASP A 64 -11.60 10.32 4.45
C ASP A 64 -11.37 9.15 3.46
N VAL A 65 -12.46 8.55 2.99
CA VAL A 65 -12.38 7.35 2.14
C VAL A 65 -11.77 7.67 0.77
N ASP A 66 -12.02 8.85 0.21
CA ASP A 66 -11.46 9.24 -1.10
C ASP A 66 -9.96 9.48 -1.01
N ASP A 67 -9.52 10.17 0.05
CA ASP A 67 -8.11 10.40 0.32
C ASP A 67 -7.36 9.08 0.58
N LEU A 68 -7.99 8.15 1.32
CA LEU A 68 -7.43 6.82 1.57
C LEU A 68 -7.36 5.97 0.30
N ILE A 69 -8.38 5.99 -0.56
CA ILE A 69 -8.34 5.29 -1.86
C ILE A 69 -7.17 5.80 -2.69
N HIS A 70 -7.02 7.12 -2.78
CA HIS A 70 -5.92 7.69 -3.55
C HIS A 70 -4.55 7.33 -2.97
N ALA A 71 -4.41 7.31 -1.65
CA ALA A 71 -3.20 6.86 -0.99
C ALA A 71 -2.88 5.39 -1.28
N VAL A 72 -3.89 4.52 -1.31
CA VAL A 72 -3.73 3.09 -1.66
C VAL A 72 -3.29 2.93 -3.11
N GLU A 73 -3.93 3.63 -4.05
CA GLU A 73 -3.54 3.60 -5.48
C GLU A 73 -2.07 4.00 -5.66
N VAL A 74 -1.61 5.02 -4.94
CA VAL A 74 -0.21 5.43 -4.98
C VAL A 74 0.70 4.40 -4.32
N ALA A 75 0.31 3.82 -3.19
CA ALA A 75 1.11 2.80 -2.51
C ALA A 75 1.26 1.52 -3.35
N ASP A 76 0.18 1.07 -4.00
CA ASP A 76 0.10 -0.14 -4.84
C ASP A 76 1.04 -0.08 -6.05
N GLU A 77 1.34 1.13 -6.56
CA GLU A 77 2.32 1.32 -7.63
C GLU A 77 3.77 1.05 -7.19
N TYR A 78 4.06 1.11 -5.89
CA TYR A 78 5.42 1.07 -5.35
C TYR A 78 5.71 -0.12 -4.42
N ALA A 79 4.71 -0.91 -4.07
CA ALA A 79 4.81 -1.98 -3.08
C ALA A 79 4.20 -3.27 -3.61
N ASP A 80 4.66 -4.41 -3.11
CA ASP A 80 4.11 -5.73 -3.45
C ASP A 80 2.69 -5.89 -2.89
N ASP A 81 2.46 -5.47 -1.64
CA ASP A 81 1.14 -5.40 -1.02
C ASP A 81 0.91 -4.08 -0.28
N VAL A 82 -0.37 -3.67 -0.22
CA VAL A 82 -0.84 -2.56 0.61
C VAL A 82 -1.69 -3.10 1.76
N LEU A 83 -1.17 -2.93 2.97
CA LEU A 83 -1.80 -3.34 4.22
C LEU A 83 -2.49 -2.15 4.88
N PHE A 84 -3.55 -2.43 5.66
CA PHE A 84 -4.25 -1.40 6.42
C PHE A 84 -4.03 -1.61 7.93
N GLY A 85 -3.30 -0.68 8.53
CA GLY A 85 -3.10 -0.60 9.96
C GLY A 85 -4.34 -0.04 10.65
N TYR A 86 -4.86 -0.80 11.61
CA TYR A 86 -6.00 -0.47 12.48
C TYR A 86 -7.34 -0.20 11.77
N ASP A 87 -8.42 -0.71 12.36
CA ASP A 87 -9.82 -0.65 11.89
C ASP A 87 -10.13 -1.34 10.54
N ALA A 88 -10.50 -2.62 10.67
CA ALA A 88 -10.94 -3.45 9.54
C ALA A 88 -12.21 -2.94 8.84
N SER A 89 -13.03 -2.08 9.49
CA SER A 89 -14.30 -1.63 8.90
C SER A 89 -14.10 -0.54 7.85
N ASN A 90 -13.20 0.42 8.11
CA ASN A 90 -12.78 1.41 7.12
C ASN A 90 -11.96 0.76 5.98
N ALA A 91 -11.01 -0.12 6.32
CA ALA A 91 -10.27 -0.88 5.32
C ALA A 91 -11.21 -1.66 4.37
N ALA A 92 -12.21 -2.35 4.92
CA ALA A 92 -13.20 -3.07 4.11
C ALA A 92 -14.07 -2.13 3.25
N ALA A 93 -14.41 -0.94 3.73
CA ALA A 93 -15.17 0.05 2.95
C ALA A 93 -14.36 0.56 1.74
N THR A 94 -13.08 0.87 1.95
CA THR A 94 -12.12 1.25 0.90
C THR A 94 -11.99 0.16 -0.16
N LEU A 95 -11.69 -1.08 0.24
CA LEU A 95 -11.56 -2.21 -0.69
C LEU A 95 -12.84 -2.45 -1.52
N ARG A 96 -14.02 -2.34 -0.88
CA ARG A 96 -15.30 -2.47 -1.59
C ARG A 96 -15.49 -1.38 -2.63
N ARG A 97 -15.12 -0.14 -2.32
CA ARG A 97 -15.27 0.99 -3.23
C ARG A 97 -14.30 0.90 -4.41
N MET A 98 -13.03 0.56 -4.15
CA MET A 98 -12.05 0.28 -5.20
C MET A 98 -12.52 -0.84 -6.14
N THR A 99 -13.02 -1.95 -5.58
CA THR A 99 -13.57 -3.05 -6.37
C THR A 99 -14.77 -2.61 -7.20
N ALA A 100 -15.68 -1.81 -6.64
CA ALA A 100 -16.86 -1.32 -7.34
C ALA A 100 -16.51 -0.34 -8.48
N ASP A 101 -15.54 0.55 -8.25
CA ASP A 101 -15.08 1.50 -9.27
C ASP A 101 -14.28 0.81 -10.38
N GLY A 102 -13.45 -0.18 -10.05
CA GLY A 102 -12.81 -1.08 -11.03
C GLY A 102 -13.81 -1.98 -11.78
N SER A 103 -15.01 -2.17 -11.23
CA SER A 103 -16.10 -2.92 -11.85
C SER A 103 -17.01 -2.07 -12.75
N ARG A 104 -16.72 -0.77 -12.98
CA ARG A 104 -17.40 0.06 -14.00
C ARG A 104 -17.04 -0.43 -15.41
N GLY A 105 -17.64 -1.55 -15.80
CA GLY A 105 -17.40 -2.17 -17.11
C GLY A 105 -18.15 -3.46 -17.38
N LYS A 106 -19.03 -3.94 -16.50
CA LYS A 106 -19.94 -5.06 -16.82
C LYS A 106 -21.39 -4.61 -16.86
N THR A 107 -21.77 -4.03 -17.97
CA THR A 107 -23.17 -3.93 -18.39
C THR A 107 -23.63 -5.34 -18.75
N TYR A 108 -24.43 -5.96 -17.90
CA TYR A 108 -25.11 -7.21 -18.25
C TYR A 108 -26.32 -6.84 -19.11
N HIS A 109 -26.27 -7.15 -20.41
CA HIS A 109 -27.44 -7.03 -21.26
C HIS A 109 -28.32 -8.27 -21.07
N PRO A 110 -29.66 -8.16 -21.12
CA PRO A 110 -30.56 -9.31 -20.97
C PRO A 110 -30.28 -10.47 -21.95
N ASP A 111 -29.59 -10.20 -23.06
CA ASP A 111 -29.24 -11.18 -24.09
C ASP A 111 -28.07 -12.10 -23.70
N ASP A 112 -27.28 -11.73 -22.68
CA ASP A 112 -26.13 -12.51 -22.20
C ASP A 112 -26.54 -13.78 -21.40
N ALA A 113 -27.84 -13.97 -21.13
CA ALA A 113 -28.38 -15.13 -20.42
C ALA A 113 -28.65 -16.36 -21.31
N THR A 114 -28.48 -16.25 -22.64
CA THR A 114 -29.02 -17.22 -23.61
C THR A 114 -27.99 -17.86 -24.55
N ARG A 115 -26.71 -17.94 -24.16
CA ARG A 115 -25.70 -18.75 -24.86
C ARG A 115 -25.05 -19.79 -23.98
#